data_AF-A0A924QHQ6-F1
#
_entry.id   AF-A0A924QHQ6-F1
#
_cell.length_a   1.000
_cell.length_b   1.000
_cell.length_c   1.000
_cell.angle_alpha   90.00
_cell.angle_beta   90.00
_cell.angle_gamma   90.00
#
_symmetry.space_group_name_H-M   'P 1'
#
loop_
_entity.id
_entity.type
_entity.pdbx_description
1 polymer ?
#
loop_
_entity_poly.entity_id
_entity_poly.type
_entity_poly.pdbx_seq_one_letter_code
_entity_poly.pdbx_strand_id
1 'polypeptide(L)' 'MIKVMLCDDHALIRRGIRDTLSDAVDIEVVGEAGDYGELRSLMRSHTADVLVLDI' A
#
# COMPACT_ATOMS: atom_id res chain seq x y z
N MET A 1 -13.27 8.01 -0.24
CA MET A 1 -11.79 7.96 -0.22
C MET A 1 -11.44 6.53 0.16
N ILE A 2 -10.94 5.75 -0.80
CA ILE A 2 -10.57 4.34 -0.68
C ILE A 2 -9.14 4.29 -0.17
N LYS A 3 -8.93 3.66 0.98
CA LYS A 3 -7.62 3.53 1.62
C LYS A 3 -6.93 2.27 1.14
N VAL A 4 -5.76 2.43 0.54
CA VAL A 4 -4.99 1.33 -0.04
C VAL A 4 -3.69 1.13 0.72
N MET A 5 -3.37 -0.11 1.06
CA MET A 5 -2.03 -0.53 1.48
C MET A 5 -1.34 -1.32 0.38
N LEU A 6 -0.04 -1.11 0.22
CA LEU A 6 0.79 -1.84 -0.75
C LEU A 6 1.79 -2.74 -0.01
N CYS A 7 1.94 -3.99 -0.42
CA CYS A 7 2.93 -4.93 0.09
C CYS A 7 3.60 -5.68 -1.05
N ASP A 8 4.89 -5.45 -1.25
CA ASP A 8 5.69 -6.02 -2.35
C ASP A 8 7.16 -5.88 -1.96
N ASP A 9 8.03 -6.86 -2.22
CA ASP A 9 9.45 -6.79 -1.84
C ASP A 9 10.29 -5.89 -2.78
N HIS A 10 9.73 -5.49 -3.92
CA HIS A 10 10.34 -4.60 -4.89
C HIS A 10 9.88 -3.14 -4.73
N ALA A 11 10.77 -2.31 -4.16
CA ALA A 11 10.50 -0.88 -3.97
C ALA A 11 10.13 -0.12 -5.26
N LEU A 12 10.65 -0.55 -6.42
CA LEU A 12 10.33 0.06 -7.71
C LEU A 12 8.85 -0.17 -8.10
N ILE A 13 8.33 -1.36 -7.86
CA ILE A 13 6.95 -1.72 -8.17
C ILE A 13 6.00 -0.94 -7.27
N ARG A 14 6.26 -0.90 -5.95
CA ARG A 14 5.45 -0.10 -5.02
C ARG A 14 5.39 1.37 -5.41
N ARG A 15 6.53 1.95 -5.79
CA ARG A 15 6.58 3.34 -6.28
C ARG A 15 5.73 3.52 -7.53
N GLY A 16 5.86 2.64 -8.52
CA GLY A 16 5.05 2.70 -9.74
C GLY A 16 3.55 2.60 -9.48
N ILE A 17 3.14 1.70 -8.59
CA ILE A 17 1.73 1.57 -8.17
C ILE A 17 1.27 2.83 -7.44
N ARG A 18 2.05 3.33 -6.46
CA ARG A 18 1.73 4.56 -5.73
C ARG A 18 1.56 5.75 -6.68
N ASP A 19 2.51 5.94 -7.60
CA ASP A 19 2.48 7.05 -8.56
C ASP A 19 1.22 6.94 -9.46
N THR A 20 0.89 5.72 -9.92
CA THR A 20 -0.33 5.46 -10.71
C THR A 20 -1.61 5.76 -9.93
N LEU A 21 -1.65 5.40 -8.64
CA LEU A 21 -2.81 5.64 -7.79
C LEU A 21 -2.92 7.11 -7.35
N SER A 22 -1.84 7.88 -7.38
CA SER A 22 -1.83 9.28 -6.93
C SER A 22 -2.65 10.23 -7.81
N ASP A 23 -2.90 9.84 -9.07
CA ASP A 23 -3.75 10.60 -9.99
C ASP A 23 -5.25 10.46 -9.67
N ALA A 24 -5.65 9.45 -8.89
CA ALA A 24 -7.04 9.21 -8.51
C ALA A 24 -7.42 9.98 -7.24
N VAL A 25 -8.34 10.95 -7.38
CA VAL A 25 -8.77 11.84 -6.28
C VAL A 25 -9.53 11.14 -5.15
N ASP A 26 -10.01 9.93 -5.39
CA ASP A 26 -10.76 9.12 -4.45
C ASP A 26 -9.94 8.00 -3.83
N ILE A 27 -8.64 7.88 -4.14
CA ILE A 27 -7.74 6.85 -3.61
C ILE A 27 -6.64 7.50 -2.76
N GLU A 28 -6.36 6.89 -1.61
CA GLU A 28 -5.28 7.28 -0.72
C GLU A 28 -4.42 6.06 -0.36
N VAL A 29 -3.11 6.13 -0.65
CA VAL A 29 -2.17 5.09 -0.20
C VAL A 29 -1.76 5.38 1.24
N VAL A 30 -2.38 4.65 2.17
CA VAL A 30 -2.20 4.82 3.63
C VAL A 30 -0.97 4.09 4.18
N GLY A 31 -0.28 3.32 3.33
CA GLY A 31 0.96 2.67 3.75
C GLY A 31 1.59 1.74 2.71
N GLU A 32 2.88 1.50 2.88
CA GLU A 32 3.69 0.57 2.09
C GLU A 32 4.48 -0.35 3.01
N ALA A 33 4.61 -1.61 2.63
CA ALA A 33 5.44 -2.60 3.28
C ALA A 33 6.29 -3.35 2.26
N GLY A 34 7.54 -3.64 2.60
CA GLY A 34 8.43 -4.52 1.84
C GLY A 34 8.32 -5.99 2.21
N ASP A 35 7.75 -6.28 3.38
CA ASP A 35 7.60 -7.65 3.88
C ASP A 35 6.40 -7.80 4.82
N TYR A 36 6.15 -9.03 5.24
CA TYR A 36 5.06 -9.36 6.16
C TYR A 36 5.18 -8.69 7.54
N GLY A 37 6.40 -8.50 8.05
CA GLY A 37 6.65 -7.90 9.35
C GLY A 37 6.28 -6.41 9.38
N GLU A 38 6.68 -5.68 8.34
CA GLU A 38 6.28 -4.29 8.10
C GLU A 38 4.77 -4.19 7.90
N LEU A 39 4.20 -5.03 7.04
CA LEU A 39 2.75 -5.05 6.76
C LEU A 39 1.94 -5.27 8.04
N ARG A 40 2.35 -6.23 8.87
CA ARG A 40 1.67 -6.52 10.14
C ARG A 40 1.73 -5.36 11.12
N SER A 41 2.81 -4.59 11.11
CA SER A 41 2.95 -3.40 11.96
C SER A 41 2.08 -2.24 11.44
N LEU A 42 1.98 -2.11 10.13
CA LEU A 42 1.10 -1.16 9.44
C LEU A 42 -0.38 -1.44 9.70
N MET A 43 -0.82 -2.69 9.54
CA MET A 43 -2.21 -3.09 9.78
C MET A 43 -2.66 -2.93 11.25
N ARG A 44 -1.71 -2.84 12.20
CA ARG A 44 -2.01 -2.54 13.60
C ARG A 44 -2.19 -1.06 13.88
N SER A 45 -1.59 -0.20 13.06
CA SER A 45 -1.58 1.25 13.26
C SER A 45 -2.56 1.99 12.34
N HIS A 46 -2.89 1.39 11.19
CA HIS A 46 -3.72 2.00 10.16
C HIS A 46 -4.77 1.00 9.65
N THR A 47 -5.90 1.52 9.20
CA THR A 47 -6.94 0.75 8.51
C THR A 47 -6.86 1.01 7.01
N ALA A 48 -7.08 -0.04 6.21
CA ALA A 48 -7.18 0.03 4.76
C ALA A 48 -8.44 -0.68 4.28
N ASP A 49 -9.02 -0.19 3.19
CA ASP A 49 -10.16 -0.81 2.51
C ASP A 49 -9.69 -1.89 1.54
N VAL A 50 -8.49 -1.70 0.97
CA VAL A 50 -7.87 -2.60 -0.01
C VAL A 50 -6.40 -2.83 0.35
N LEU A 51 -5.94 -4.08 0.24
CA LEU A 51 -4.54 -4.47 0.30
C LEU A 51 -4.11 -5.00 -1.06
N VAL A 52 -3.09 -4.40 -1.66
CA VAL A 52 -2.39 -4.92 -2.83
C VAL A 52 -1.18 -5.70 -2.31
N LEU A 53 -1.15 -7.00 -2.59
CA LEU A 53 -0.13 -7.92 -2.08
C LEU A 53 0.53 -8.65 -3.26
N ASP A 54 1.86 -8.58 -3.33
CA ASP A 54 2.69 -9.43 -4.20
C ASP A 54 2.92 -10.81 -3.58
N ILE A 55 3.08 -11.85 -4.41
CA ILE A 55 3.15 -13.27 -4.01
C ILE A 55 4.58 -13.79 -4.01
#